data_AF-A0A094EBS2-F1
#
_entry.id   AF-A0A094EBS2-F1
#
_cell.length_a   1.000
_cell.length_b   1.000
_cell.length_c   1.000
_cell.angle_alpha   90.00
_cell.angle_beta   90.00
_cell.angle_gamma   90.00
#
_symmetry.space_group_name_H-M   'P 1'
#
loop_
_entity.id
_entity.type
_entity.pdbx_description
1 polymer ?
#
loop_
_entity_poly.entity_id
_entity_poly.type
_entity_poly.pdbx_seq_one_letter_code
_entity_poly.pdbx_strand_id
1 'polypeptide(L)'
;MSEPTTDATQMELTLEKMQNPGAPSTEQMLPHGSSVNIARKAKKKADGSLQILAGWLLDNQTGFAFNLIALLFLTHMSMSKARPYTSKFFTLSYYNPNTGKYAAGHDDLFFMTFCIVLFSGLRAGVMDYVLAPLARMWGLSKKKEVTRFAEQGWMLIYYSVFWPLGMYIYYNSPYFLNMDELWTDWPQRELHGLMKGYMLGQWSFWIQQVLVINIEDRRKDHWQMLTHHFVTIALICASYAYHQTRVGNLILVIMDVVDLIFPLAKCFKYLGYTTIPDILFTVFITVWLITRHVFFLMTCWSVYSDLPRLITSACYSGTADNLQGPLAVPDDWSHLFEPFRDPTGIVCFNDNIMLGFLYCLLILQVMMLIWSAFIVRVAMRVLQGHSAEDIRSDDDGGEDVEEDELEFEAGHPLEEEVGVEAINLKGWERRNSVKRAGSSSGITLPRHSDPKELLNRIGCEKQID
;
A
#
# COMPACT_ATOMS: atom_id res chain seq x y z
N MET A 1 -60.46 9.75 -49.46
CA MET A 1 -60.50 8.34 -49.02
C MET A 1 -60.07 8.36 -47.56
N SER A 2 -61.06 8.23 -46.66
CA SER A 2 -61.01 7.94 -45.20
C SER A 2 -59.82 8.55 -44.42
N GLU A 3 -59.89 9.73 -43.81
CA GLU A 3 -60.78 10.21 -42.72
C GLU A 3 -60.64 9.44 -41.37
N PRO A 4 -60.91 10.09 -40.22
CA PRO A 4 -59.97 10.34 -39.12
C PRO A 4 -60.63 10.01 -37.76
N THR A 5 -60.25 10.66 -36.64
CA THR A 5 -61.15 11.10 -35.53
C THR A 5 -60.31 11.78 -34.42
N THR A 6 -60.28 13.12 -34.31
CA THR A 6 -61.13 14.06 -33.52
C THR A 6 -60.75 14.16 -32.04
N ASP A 7 -60.25 15.32 -31.55
CA ASP A 7 -60.97 16.53 -31.04
C ASP A 7 -61.75 16.24 -29.74
N ALA A 8 -61.86 17.07 -28.69
CA ALA A 8 -61.88 18.53 -28.50
C ALA A 8 -61.87 18.77 -26.94
N THR A 9 -61.17 19.75 -26.37
CA THR A 9 -61.55 21.17 -26.09
C THR A 9 -62.16 21.43 -24.70
N GLN A 10 -61.65 22.51 -24.08
CA GLN A 10 -62.06 23.16 -22.83
C GLN A 10 -63.46 23.82 -22.87
N MET A 11 -64.13 23.94 -21.71
CA MET A 11 -65.01 25.07 -21.27
C MET A 11 -65.51 24.74 -19.84
N GLU A 12 -65.10 25.40 -18.75
CA GLU A 12 -65.52 26.70 -18.17
C GLU A 12 -66.97 26.82 -17.64
N LEU A 13 -67.08 27.33 -16.40
CA LEU A 13 -68.24 27.91 -15.65
C LEU A 13 -69.36 26.94 -15.21
N THR A 14 -70.05 27.00 -14.05
CA THR A 14 -70.39 28.03 -13.03
C THR A 14 -71.08 27.26 -11.87
N LEU A 15 -70.71 27.40 -10.59
CA LEU A 15 -71.24 28.32 -9.55
C LEU A 15 -72.60 27.94 -8.89
N GLU A 16 -72.56 27.85 -7.54
CA GLU A 16 -73.64 28.01 -6.52
C GLU A 16 -74.70 26.90 -6.31
N LYS A 17 -75.28 26.60 -5.13
CA LYS A 17 -75.08 26.87 -3.68
C LYS A 17 -76.18 26.07 -2.91
N MET A 18 -76.06 25.99 -1.56
CA MET A 18 -77.04 25.63 -0.50
C MET A 18 -76.83 24.24 0.16
N GLN A 19 -76.26 24.14 1.38
CA GLN A 19 -76.86 24.22 2.75
C GLN A 19 -77.83 23.05 3.06
N ASN A 20 -77.81 22.30 4.18
CA ASN A 20 -77.27 22.37 5.58
C ASN A 20 -77.60 20.97 6.24
N PRO A 21 -77.51 20.66 7.57
CA PRO A 21 -76.66 21.06 8.71
C PRO A 21 -76.18 19.87 9.62
N GLY A 22 -75.34 20.12 10.66
CA GLY A 22 -75.29 19.29 11.89
C GLY A 22 -73.92 19.01 12.54
N ALA A 23 -73.57 19.79 13.58
CA ALA A 23 -72.32 19.86 14.37
C ALA A 23 -72.12 18.69 15.42
N PRO A 24 -71.16 18.69 16.41
CA PRO A 24 -70.11 19.67 16.78
C PRO A 24 -68.72 19.16 17.34
N SER A 25 -67.76 20.12 17.41
CA SER A 25 -66.69 20.41 18.43
C SER A 25 -65.58 19.37 18.73
N THR A 26 -64.28 19.72 18.84
CA THR A 26 -63.70 20.74 19.75
C THR A 26 -62.26 21.12 19.36
N GLU A 27 -61.95 22.41 19.39
CA GLU A 27 -60.61 23.03 19.28
C GLU A 27 -60.02 23.27 20.69
N GLN A 28 -58.72 23.06 20.90
CA GLN A 28 -57.94 23.64 22.01
C GLN A 28 -56.48 23.93 21.60
N MET A 29 -55.96 25.07 22.07
CA MET A 29 -54.74 25.80 21.69
C MET A 29 -53.42 25.30 22.31
N LEU A 30 -52.32 25.35 21.52
CA LEU A 30 -50.87 25.69 21.77
C LEU A 30 -50.09 25.10 22.99
N PRO A 31 -48.72 25.00 23.00
CA PRO A 31 -47.73 25.77 22.21
C PRO A 31 -46.53 24.98 21.60
N HIS A 32 -45.74 25.73 20.82
CA HIS A 32 -44.43 25.42 20.25
C HIS A 32 -43.48 24.68 21.20
N GLY A 33 -42.94 23.54 20.76
CA GLY A 33 -41.88 22.80 21.45
C GLY A 33 -40.95 22.12 20.44
N SER A 34 -39.66 22.42 20.56
CA SER A 34 -38.52 21.89 19.81
C SER A 34 -38.61 20.38 19.54
N SER A 35 -38.60 19.98 18.26
CA SER A 35 -38.35 18.58 17.89
C SER A 35 -36.87 18.29 18.07
N VAL A 36 -36.51 17.78 19.25
CA VAL A 36 -35.22 17.13 19.49
C VAL A 36 -35.15 15.93 18.54
N ASN A 37 -34.31 16.04 17.51
CA ASN A 37 -33.93 14.91 16.68
C ASN A 37 -33.11 13.96 17.56
N ILE A 38 -33.78 12.95 18.12
CA ILE A 38 -33.11 11.81 18.74
C ILE A 38 -32.49 11.01 17.58
N ALA A 39 -31.28 11.40 17.20
CA ALA A 39 -30.44 10.63 16.31
C ALA A 39 -30.26 9.25 16.95
N ARG A 40 -30.82 8.24 16.28
CA ARG A 40 -30.72 6.83 16.65
C ARG A 40 -29.25 6.46 16.56
N LYS A 41 -28.55 6.52 17.69
CA LYS A 41 -27.14 6.14 17.85
C LYS A 41 -26.93 4.80 17.17
N ALA A 42 -26.24 4.80 16.03
CA ALA A 42 -25.83 3.58 15.36
C ALA A 42 -25.05 2.75 16.38
N LYS A 43 -25.51 1.52 16.61
CA LYS A 43 -24.88 0.59 17.53
C LYS A 43 -23.51 0.25 16.94
N LYS A 44 -22.45 0.86 17.49
CA LYS A 44 -21.04 0.55 17.16
C LYS A 44 -20.91 -0.98 17.20
N LYS A 45 -20.59 -1.58 16.04
CA LYS A 45 -20.20 -2.99 15.96
C LYS A 45 -18.99 -3.10 16.87
N ALA A 46 -19.00 -4.03 17.84
CA ALA A 46 -17.83 -4.22 18.69
C ALA A 46 -16.67 -4.62 17.77
N ASP A 47 -15.68 -3.73 17.61
CA ASP A 47 -14.51 -4.02 16.81
C ASP A 47 -13.87 -5.31 17.32
N GLY A 48 -13.52 -6.21 16.40
CA GLY A 48 -12.91 -7.48 16.76
C GLY A 48 -11.61 -7.23 17.53
N SER A 49 -11.25 -8.13 18.44
CA SER A 49 -9.96 -8.07 19.16
C SER A 49 -8.76 -7.90 18.23
N LEU A 50 -8.86 -8.42 17.00
CA LEU A 50 -7.85 -8.30 15.95
C LEU A 50 -7.77 -6.89 15.35
N GLN A 51 -8.88 -6.17 15.25
CA GLN A 51 -8.91 -4.77 14.80
C GLN A 51 -8.34 -3.82 15.86
N ILE A 52 -8.66 -4.07 17.13
CA ILE A 52 -8.09 -3.33 18.27
C ILE A 52 -6.57 -3.56 18.34
N LEU A 53 -6.12 -4.80 18.18
CA LEU A 53 -4.69 -5.14 18.14
C LEU A 53 -3.99 -4.50 16.94
N ALA A 54 -4.62 -4.52 15.75
CA ALA A 54 -4.07 -3.90 14.55
C ALA A 54 -3.94 -2.38 14.70
N GLY A 55 -4.96 -1.71 15.26
CA GLY A 55 -4.91 -0.28 15.57
C GLY A 55 -3.81 0.06 16.58
N TRP A 56 -3.68 -0.71 17.66
CA TRP A 56 -2.61 -0.49 18.63
C TRP A 56 -1.20 -0.71 18.04
N LEU A 57 -1.02 -1.74 17.20
CA LEU A 57 0.25 -1.99 16.51
C LEU A 57 0.60 -0.86 15.53
N LEU A 58 -0.42 -0.28 14.89
CA LEU A 58 -0.32 0.85 13.99
C LEU A 58 0.13 2.13 14.72
N ASP A 59 -0.52 2.43 15.84
CA ASP A 59 -0.24 3.63 16.62
C ASP A 59 1.14 3.57 17.30
N ASN A 60 1.65 2.36 17.55
CA ASN A 60 2.90 2.14 18.26
C ASN A 60 4.01 1.54 17.38
N GLN A 61 3.96 1.78 16.06
CA GLN A 61 4.90 1.26 15.07
C GLN A 61 6.37 1.55 15.39
N THR A 62 6.67 2.79 15.78
CA THR A 62 8.03 3.20 16.20
C THR A 62 8.52 2.35 17.34
N GLY A 63 7.79 2.35 18.46
CA GLY A 63 8.15 1.62 19.66
C GLY A 63 8.27 0.12 19.42
N PHE A 64 7.36 -0.49 18.64
CA PHE A 64 7.41 -1.92 18.34
C PHE A 64 8.64 -2.30 17.52
N ALA A 65 8.91 -1.57 16.42
CA ALA A 65 10.05 -1.85 15.55
C ALA A 65 11.39 -1.64 16.28
N PHE A 66 11.55 -0.52 16.98
CA PHE A 66 12.75 -0.24 17.76
C PHE A 66 12.94 -1.26 18.89
N ASN A 67 11.88 -1.63 19.62
CA ASN A 67 11.99 -2.64 20.67
C ASN A 67 12.38 -4.00 20.11
N LEU A 68 11.82 -4.44 18.98
CA LEU A 68 12.17 -5.72 18.37
C LEU A 68 13.64 -5.74 17.94
N ILE A 69 14.12 -4.67 17.30
CA ILE A 69 15.53 -4.54 16.90
C ILE A 69 16.45 -4.45 18.12
N ALA A 70 16.08 -3.68 19.14
CA ALA A 70 16.84 -3.53 20.37
C ALA A 70 16.95 -4.87 21.11
N LEU A 71 15.85 -5.62 21.23
CA LEU A 71 15.85 -6.96 21.82
C LEU A 71 16.75 -7.91 21.02
N LEU A 72 16.63 -7.93 19.69
CA LEU A 72 17.48 -8.75 18.83
C LEU A 72 18.97 -8.41 19.00
N PHE A 73 19.30 -7.12 19.05
CA PHE A 73 20.66 -6.63 19.24
C PHE A 73 21.20 -6.98 20.63
N LEU A 74 20.40 -6.76 21.69
CA LEU A 74 20.75 -7.11 23.07
C LEU A 74 20.97 -8.62 23.22
N THR A 75 20.11 -9.45 22.63
CA THR A 75 20.29 -10.90 22.58
C THR A 75 21.59 -11.28 21.86
N HIS A 76 21.88 -10.66 20.72
CA HIS A 76 23.12 -10.93 19.97
C HIS A 76 24.39 -10.57 20.77
N MET A 77 24.37 -9.42 21.45
CA MET A 77 25.50 -8.95 22.26
C MET A 77 25.67 -9.77 23.55
N SER A 78 24.57 -9.97 24.28
CA SER A 78 24.59 -10.48 25.66
C SER A 78 24.57 -12.01 25.75
N MET A 79 24.04 -12.70 24.74
CA MET A 79 23.88 -14.15 24.75
C MET A 79 24.75 -14.81 23.69
N SER A 80 25.96 -15.24 24.07
CA SER A 80 26.89 -15.94 23.17
C SER A 80 26.27 -17.19 22.52
N LYS A 81 25.44 -17.93 23.26
CA LYS A 81 24.72 -19.12 22.75
C LYS A 81 23.69 -18.79 21.67
N ALA A 82 23.14 -17.58 21.64
CA ALA A 82 22.13 -17.17 20.67
C ALA A 82 22.74 -16.58 19.38
N ARG A 83 24.03 -16.22 19.37
CA ARG A 83 24.71 -15.60 18.22
C ARG A 83 24.62 -16.36 16.89
N PRO A 84 24.70 -17.71 16.86
CA PRO A 84 24.54 -18.45 15.60
C PRO A 84 23.17 -18.24 14.94
N TYR A 85 22.13 -17.94 15.72
CA TYR A 85 20.78 -17.68 15.23
C TYR A 85 20.56 -16.20 14.92
N THR A 86 21.04 -15.30 15.79
CA THR A 86 20.82 -13.86 15.63
C THR A 86 21.71 -13.22 14.56
N SER A 87 22.90 -13.77 14.30
CA SER A 87 23.80 -13.27 13.24
C SER A 87 23.15 -13.26 11.85
N LYS A 88 22.28 -14.24 11.56
CA LYS A 88 21.55 -14.34 10.29
C LYS A 88 20.68 -13.11 9.96
N PHE A 89 20.29 -12.33 10.96
CA PHE A 89 19.53 -11.09 10.76
C PHE A 89 20.43 -9.90 10.41
N PHE A 90 21.72 -9.94 10.75
CA PHE A 90 22.65 -8.82 10.60
C PHE A 90 23.61 -8.98 9.42
N THR A 91 23.77 -10.18 8.88
CA THR A 91 24.74 -10.50 7.84
C THR A 91 24.11 -11.20 6.65
N LEU A 92 24.62 -10.96 5.45
CA LEU A 92 24.23 -11.71 4.25
C LEU A 92 24.61 -13.19 4.41
N SER A 93 23.65 -14.08 4.17
CA SER A 93 23.81 -15.54 4.29
C SER A 93 24.59 -16.14 3.11
N TYR A 94 25.14 -17.35 3.30
CA TYR A 94 25.79 -18.16 2.25
C TYR A 94 27.02 -17.53 1.58
N TYR A 95 27.93 -16.96 2.38
CA TYR A 95 29.23 -16.49 1.87
C TYR A 95 30.13 -17.66 1.44
N ASN A 96 30.65 -17.61 0.21
CA ASN A 96 31.66 -18.53 -0.28
C ASN A 96 33.05 -17.88 -0.16
N PRO A 97 33.95 -18.42 0.69
CA PRO A 97 35.29 -17.86 0.88
C PRO A 97 36.20 -18.01 -0.33
N ASN A 98 35.92 -18.94 -1.26
CA ASN A 98 36.74 -19.18 -2.44
C ASN A 98 36.51 -18.11 -3.51
N THR A 99 35.25 -17.72 -3.72
CA THR A 99 34.85 -16.75 -4.75
C THR A 99 34.67 -15.34 -4.21
N GLY A 100 34.54 -15.19 -2.89
CA GLY A 100 34.20 -13.91 -2.25
C GLY A 100 32.77 -13.45 -2.53
N LYS A 101 31.90 -14.35 -2.99
CA LYS A 101 30.51 -14.08 -3.38
C LYS A 101 29.53 -14.80 -2.45
N TYR A 102 28.24 -14.57 -2.67
CA TYR A 102 27.17 -15.11 -1.84
C TYR A 102 26.18 -15.90 -2.71
N ALA A 103 25.81 -17.11 -2.27
CA ALA A 103 24.72 -17.85 -2.89
C ALA A 103 23.36 -17.35 -2.39
N ALA A 104 22.29 -17.61 -3.14
CA ALA A 104 20.92 -17.37 -2.67
C ALA A 104 20.48 -18.47 -1.70
N GLY A 105 19.62 -18.15 -0.73
CA GLY A 105 18.90 -19.20 -0.01
C GLY A 105 17.97 -18.76 1.12
N HIS A 106 17.35 -19.73 1.79
CA HIS A 106 16.29 -19.48 2.78
C HIS A 106 16.72 -18.67 3.99
N ASP A 107 17.99 -18.78 4.39
CA ASP A 107 18.51 -17.97 5.49
C ASP A 107 18.54 -16.46 5.15
N ASP A 108 18.31 -16.07 3.88
CA ASP A 108 18.14 -14.67 3.49
C ASP A 108 16.83 -14.07 4.06
N LEU A 109 15.83 -14.90 4.38
CA LEU A 109 14.57 -14.45 4.98
C LEU A 109 14.77 -13.78 6.35
N PHE A 110 15.78 -14.19 7.12
CA PHE A 110 16.11 -13.56 8.40
C PHE A 110 16.59 -12.12 8.19
N PHE A 111 17.53 -11.93 7.26
CA PHE A 111 18.00 -10.60 6.89
C PHE A 111 16.88 -9.73 6.29
N MET A 112 16.01 -10.32 5.46
CA MET A 112 14.86 -9.61 4.91
C MET A 112 13.87 -9.18 5.99
N THR A 113 13.58 -10.05 6.97
CA THR A 113 12.70 -9.75 8.10
C THR A 113 13.27 -8.61 8.93
N PHE A 114 14.58 -8.63 9.19
CA PHE A 114 15.28 -7.51 9.83
C PHE A 114 15.08 -6.21 9.04
N CYS A 115 15.28 -6.23 7.71
CA CYS A 115 15.11 -5.05 6.87
C CYS A 115 13.67 -4.53 6.87
N ILE A 116 12.64 -5.39 6.84
CA ILE A 116 11.22 -4.99 6.90
C ILE A 116 10.93 -4.22 8.20
N VAL A 117 11.38 -4.76 9.33
CA VAL A 117 11.20 -4.13 10.65
C VAL A 117 11.99 -2.82 10.72
N LEU A 118 13.24 -2.82 10.23
CA LEU A 118 14.08 -1.64 10.17
C LEU A 118 13.45 -0.53 9.33
N PHE A 119 12.98 -0.81 8.13
CA PHE A 119 12.32 0.19 7.29
C PHE A 119 11.03 0.71 7.90
N SER A 120 10.25 -0.14 8.57
CA SER A 120 9.04 0.29 9.29
C SER A 120 9.36 1.24 10.44
N GLY A 121 10.37 0.91 11.26
CA GLY A 121 10.82 1.75 12.37
C GLY A 121 11.47 3.06 11.90
N LEU A 122 12.30 3.01 10.86
CA LEU A 122 12.90 4.19 10.24
C LEU A 122 11.83 5.10 9.63
N ARG A 123 10.84 4.55 8.91
CA ARG A 123 9.73 5.32 8.35
C ARG A 123 9.02 6.10 9.44
N ALA A 124 8.50 5.40 10.43
CA ALA A 124 7.70 6.02 11.48
C ALA A 124 8.56 7.01 12.30
N GLY A 125 9.80 6.65 12.64
CA GLY A 125 10.71 7.52 13.39
C GLY A 125 11.12 8.78 12.62
N VAL A 126 11.47 8.66 11.34
CA VAL A 126 11.84 9.81 10.50
C VAL A 126 10.64 10.69 10.24
N MET A 127 9.45 10.12 10.00
CA MET A 127 8.23 10.90 9.82
C MET A 127 7.89 11.72 11.07
N ASP A 128 7.87 11.09 12.24
CA ASP A 128 7.42 11.74 13.48
C ASP A 128 8.46 12.70 14.08
N TYR A 129 9.74 12.33 14.05
CA TYR A 129 10.80 13.07 14.75
C TYR A 129 11.65 13.98 13.86
N VAL A 130 11.58 13.83 12.54
CA VAL A 130 12.39 14.63 11.60
C VAL A 130 11.49 15.42 10.65
N LEU A 131 10.69 14.72 9.83
CA LEU A 131 9.95 15.35 8.74
C LEU A 131 8.75 16.17 9.21
N ALA A 132 7.96 15.68 10.16
CA ALA A 132 6.83 16.44 10.70
C ALA A 132 7.25 17.73 11.43
N PRO A 133 8.30 17.72 12.29
CA PRO A 133 8.86 18.96 12.84
C PRO A 133 9.40 19.91 11.77
N LEU A 134 10.12 19.41 10.76
CA LEU A 134 10.61 20.24 9.66
C LEU A 134 9.47 20.88 8.86
N ALA A 135 8.41 20.14 8.58
CA ALA A 135 7.21 20.65 7.91
C ALA A 135 6.58 21.81 8.71
N ARG A 136 6.43 21.64 10.02
CA ARG A 136 5.90 22.68 10.92
C ARG A 136 6.83 23.90 10.98
N MET A 137 8.14 23.69 11.03
CA MET A 137 9.14 24.77 10.97
C MET A 137 9.06 25.57 9.67
N TRP A 138 8.71 24.90 8.56
CA TRP A 138 8.51 25.54 7.26
C TRP A 138 7.09 26.10 7.06
N GLY A 139 6.27 26.13 8.11
CA GLY A 139 4.98 26.85 8.12
C GLY A 139 3.75 25.99 7.81
N LEU A 140 3.87 24.67 7.74
CA LEU A 140 2.70 23.79 7.64
C LEU A 140 2.02 23.66 9.01
N SER A 141 0.78 24.16 9.12
CA SER A 141 -0.02 24.11 10.35
C SER A 141 -0.98 22.92 10.39
N LYS A 142 -1.57 22.56 9.24
CA LYS A 142 -2.60 21.52 9.16
C LYS A 142 -2.00 20.12 9.34
N LYS A 143 -2.53 19.34 10.29
CA LYS A 143 -2.05 17.97 10.60
C LYS A 143 -1.99 17.08 9.36
N LYS A 144 -3.04 17.11 8.53
CA LYS A 144 -3.14 16.31 7.28
C LYS A 144 -2.03 16.64 6.28
N GLU A 145 -1.71 17.92 6.09
CA GLU A 145 -0.66 18.35 5.17
C GLU A 145 0.73 17.99 5.70
N VAL A 146 0.95 18.12 7.03
CA VAL A 146 2.19 17.68 7.69
C VAL A 146 2.41 16.18 7.49
N THR A 147 1.38 15.36 7.69
CA THR A 147 1.47 13.90 7.47
C THR A 147 1.81 13.58 6.02
N ARG A 148 1.10 14.17 5.04
CA ARG A 148 1.36 13.94 3.62
C ARG A 148 2.74 14.41 3.19
N PHE A 149 3.21 15.54 3.72
CA PHE A 149 4.58 15.99 3.50
C PHE A 149 5.59 14.96 4.04
N ALA A 150 5.37 14.43 5.24
CA ALA A 150 6.24 13.44 5.85
C ALA A 150 6.24 12.10 5.07
N GLU A 151 5.09 11.65 4.57
CA GLU A 151 4.99 10.47 3.70
C GLU A 151 5.82 10.63 2.42
N GLN A 152 5.68 11.76 1.72
CA GLN A 152 6.46 12.04 0.51
C GLN A 152 7.95 12.23 0.83
N GLY A 153 8.27 12.88 1.94
CA GLY A 153 9.65 13.07 2.40
C GLY A 153 10.34 11.74 2.74
N TRP A 154 9.62 10.78 3.34
CA TRP A 154 10.16 9.44 3.61
C TRP A 154 10.51 8.72 2.32
N MET A 155 9.61 8.74 1.33
CA MET A 155 9.87 8.13 0.02
C MET A 155 11.09 8.76 -0.66
N LEU A 156 11.20 10.09 -0.61
CA LEU A 156 12.36 10.81 -1.13
C LEU A 156 13.67 10.37 -0.45
N ILE A 157 13.70 10.24 0.87
CA ILE A 157 14.89 9.79 1.62
C ILE A 157 15.29 8.38 1.21
N TYR A 158 14.33 7.45 1.12
CA TYR A 158 14.59 6.07 0.73
C TYR A 158 15.21 5.98 -0.67
N TYR A 159 14.54 6.57 -1.67
CA TYR A 159 15.01 6.50 -3.05
C TYR A 159 16.29 7.31 -3.30
N SER A 160 16.56 8.35 -2.49
CA SER A 160 17.84 9.08 -2.54
C SER A 160 19.04 8.21 -2.16
N VAL A 161 18.83 7.07 -1.49
CA VAL A 161 19.87 6.08 -1.17
C VAL A 161 19.83 4.91 -2.14
N PHE A 162 18.65 4.29 -2.32
CA PHE A 162 18.54 3.05 -3.08
C PHE A 162 18.66 3.23 -4.59
N TRP A 163 18.14 4.33 -5.15
CA TRP A 163 18.26 4.54 -6.59
C TRP A 163 19.71 4.80 -7.03
N PRO A 164 20.50 5.69 -6.38
CA PRO A 164 21.92 5.84 -6.71
C PRO A 164 22.72 4.55 -6.50
N LEU A 165 22.40 3.75 -5.48
CA LEU A 165 23.03 2.45 -5.26
C LEU A 165 22.73 1.47 -6.41
N GLY A 166 21.47 1.39 -6.85
CA GLY A 166 21.06 0.58 -8.00
C GLY A 166 21.76 1.03 -9.28
N MET A 167 21.80 2.34 -9.53
CA MET A 167 22.52 2.95 -10.66
C MET A 167 24.02 2.68 -10.62
N TYR A 168 24.63 2.72 -9.43
CA TYR A 168 26.04 2.38 -9.26
C TYR A 168 26.32 0.93 -9.63
N ILE A 169 25.47 -0.01 -9.19
CA ILE A 169 25.58 -1.42 -9.57
C ILE A 169 25.42 -1.58 -11.08
N TYR A 170 24.41 -0.94 -11.66
CA TYR A 170 24.13 -0.99 -13.10
C TYR A 170 25.30 -0.44 -13.92
N TYR A 171 25.79 0.76 -13.60
CA TYR A 171 26.88 1.43 -14.32
C TYR A 171 28.20 0.67 -14.30
N ASN A 172 28.50 0.00 -13.18
CA ASN A 172 29.73 -0.78 -13.03
C ASN A 172 29.58 -2.24 -13.48
N SER A 173 28.50 -2.57 -14.19
CA SER A 173 28.24 -3.92 -14.65
C SER A 173 28.43 -4.07 -16.17
N PRO A 174 28.69 -5.29 -16.67
CA PRO A 174 28.81 -5.54 -18.11
C PRO A 174 27.54 -5.22 -18.92
N TYR A 175 26.38 -5.21 -18.25
CA TYR A 175 25.07 -4.96 -18.87
C TYR A 175 24.67 -3.49 -18.87
N PHE A 176 25.58 -2.56 -18.52
CA PHE A 176 25.33 -1.13 -18.68
C PHE A 176 25.10 -0.78 -20.16
N LEU A 177 23.88 -0.34 -20.49
CA LEU A 177 23.41 -0.06 -21.85
C LEU A 177 23.60 -1.20 -22.86
N ASN A 178 23.80 -2.44 -22.39
CA ASN A 178 23.95 -3.63 -23.21
C ASN A 178 22.95 -4.69 -22.76
N MET A 179 21.89 -4.85 -23.56
CA MET A 179 20.77 -5.75 -23.24
C MET A 179 21.13 -7.23 -23.38
N ASP A 180 22.05 -7.59 -24.29
CA ASP A 180 22.50 -8.98 -24.47
C ASP A 180 23.17 -9.50 -23.18
N GLU A 181 23.98 -8.67 -22.55
CA GLU A 181 24.71 -8.99 -21.31
C GLU A 181 23.79 -9.15 -20.09
N LEU A 182 22.49 -8.89 -20.20
CA LEU A 182 21.53 -9.25 -19.14
C LEU A 182 21.39 -10.77 -19.01
N TRP A 183 21.65 -11.52 -20.08
CA TRP A 183 21.30 -12.93 -20.23
C TRP A 183 22.50 -13.87 -20.37
N THR A 184 23.72 -13.34 -20.34
CA THR A 184 24.96 -14.12 -20.44
C THR A 184 25.29 -14.87 -19.15
N ASP A 185 25.97 -16.01 -19.29
CA ASP A 185 26.47 -16.86 -18.20
C ASP A 185 25.39 -17.36 -17.22
N TRP A 186 24.14 -17.46 -17.66
CA TRP A 186 23.10 -18.05 -16.85
C TRP A 186 23.26 -19.58 -16.75
N PRO A 187 23.07 -20.22 -15.57
CA PRO A 187 22.68 -19.62 -14.29
C PRO A 187 23.89 -19.23 -13.40
N GLN A 188 23.89 -17.97 -12.93
CA GLN A 188 24.87 -17.51 -11.95
C GLN A 188 24.41 -17.83 -10.52
N ARG A 189 24.91 -18.93 -9.95
CA ARG A 189 24.55 -19.40 -8.60
C ARG A 189 25.02 -18.49 -7.46
N GLU A 190 25.91 -17.54 -7.75
CA GLU A 190 26.49 -16.63 -6.76
C GLU A 190 26.45 -15.16 -7.21
N LEU A 191 26.29 -14.28 -6.24
CA LEU A 191 26.13 -12.84 -6.40
C LEU A 191 27.21 -12.09 -5.62
N HIS A 192 27.64 -10.95 -6.13
CA HIS A 192 28.42 -10.02 -5.32
C HIS A 192 27.58 -9.52 -4.13
N GLY A 193 28.22 -9.33 -2.97
CA GLY A 193 27.54 -8.92 -1.74
C GLY A 193 26.70 -7.65 -1.91
N LEU A 194 27.19 -6.68 -2.69
CA LEU A 194 26.47 -5.44 -2.97
C LEU A 194 25.17 -5.68 -3.75
N MET A 195 25.22 -6.50 -4.80
CA MET A 195 24.03 -6.89 -5.57
C MET A 195 23.04 -7.66 -4.71
N LYS A 196 23.53 -8.64 -3.93
CA LYS A 196 22.66 -9.42 -3.04
C LYS A 196 21.98 -8.53 -2.00
N GLY A 197 22.74 -7.67 -1.32
CA GLY A 197 22.20 -6.72 -0.34
C GLY A 197 21.19 -5.75 -0.96
N TYR A 198 21.46 -5.24 -2.16
CA TYR A 198 20.53 -4.38 -2.91
C TYR A 198 19.23 -5.11 -3.24
N MET A 199 19.30 -6.31 -3.81
CA MET A 199 18.11 -7.10 -4.17
C MET A 199 17.26 -7.46 -2.95
N LEU A 200 17.87 -7.94 -1.87
CA LEU A 200 17.15 -8.29 -0.63
C LEU A 200 16.57 -7.04 0.05
N GLY A 201 17.31 -5.92 0.06
CA GLY A 201 16.83 -4.66 0.61
C GLY A 201 15.63 -4.09 -0.15
N GLN A 202 15.70 -4.09 -1.49
CA GLN A 202 14.58 -3.69 -2.35
C GLN A 202 13.37 -4.61 -2.13
N TRP A 203 13.58 -5.92 -2.12
CA TRP A 203 12.50 -6.88 -1.88
C TRP A 203 11.82 -6.64 -0.52
N SER A 204 12.61 -6.47 0.55
CA SER A 204 12.10 -6.13 1.89
C SER A 204 11.32 -4.82 1.90
N PHE A 205 11.80 -3.79 1.20
CA PHE A 205 11.09 -2.51 1.13
C PHE A 205 9.74 -2.66 0.42
N TRP A 206 9.69 -3.37 -0.72
CA TRP A 206 8.43 -3.60 -1.44
C TRP A 206 7.41 -4.40 -0.61
N ILE A 207 7.85 -5.40 0.16
CA ILE A 207 6.98 -6.09 1.13
C ILE A 207 6.50 -5.11 2.22
N GLN A 208 7.40 -4.26 2.73
CA GLN A 208 7.05 -3.25 3.72
C GLN A 208 6.04 -2.23 3.17
N GLN A 209 6.12 -1.86 1.89
CA GLN A 209 5.15 -0.97 1.24
C GLN A 209 3.75 -1.58 1.12
N VAL A 210 3.62 -2.91 1.02
CA VAL A 210 2.31 -3.59 1.12
C VAL A 210 1.67 -3.38 2.49
N LEU A 211 2.46 -3.29 3.57
CA LEU A 211 1.91 -2.93 4.88
C LEU A 211 1.48 -1.47 4.88
N VAL A 212 2.34 -0.57 4.38
CA VAL A 212 2.09 0.88 4.35
C VAL A 212 0.83 1.25 3.57
N ILE A 213 0.59 0.65 2.40
CA ILE A 213 -0.60 0.98 1.59
C ILE A 213 -1.92 0.59 2.26
N ASN A 214 -1.90 -0.35 3.22
CA ASN A 214 -3.07 -0.73 4.03
C ASN A 214 -3.24 0.15 5.27
N ILE A 215 -2.20 0.91 5.62
CA ILE A 215 -2.13 1.81 6.77
C ILE A 215 -2.52 3.23 6.36
N GLU A 216 -2.02 3.68 5.21
CA GLU A 216 -2.30 5.00 4.66
C GLU A 216 -3.74 5.12 4.15
N ASP A 217 -4.25 6.36 4.12
CA ASP A 217 -5.59 6.64 3.60
C ASP A 217 -5.78 6.11 2.18
N ARG A 218 -6.86 5.34 1.99
CA ARG A 218 -7.14 4.68 0.73
C ARG A 218 -7.44 5.69 -0.38
N ARG A 219 -6.61 5.71 -1.42
CA ARG A 219 -6.80 6.53 -2.62
C ARG A 219 -7.62 5.79 -3.68
N LYS A 220 -8.10 6.51 -4.71
CA LYS A 220 -8.91 5.95 -5.81
C LYS A 220 -8.19 4.84 -6.59
N ASP A 221 -6.87 4.84 -6.62
CA ASP A 221 -6.02 3.84 -7.29
C ASP A 221 -5.53 2.72 -6.36
N HIS A 222 -6.10 2.56 -5.16
CA HIS A 222 -5.61 1.60 -4.15
C HIS A 222 -5.46 0.16 -4.68
N TRP A 223 -6.49 -0.40 -5.33
CA TRP A 223 -6.41 -1.77 -5.86
C TRP A 223 -5.41 -1.90 -7.01
N GLN A 224 -5.23 -0.85 -7.80
CA GLN A 224 -4.22 -0.82 -8.86
C GLN A 224 -2.83 -0.80 -8.23
N MET A 225 -2.57 0.07 -7.25
CA MET A 225 -1.32 0.12 -6.54
C MET A 225 -1.03 -1.19 -5.80
N LEU A 226 -2.00 -1.80 -5.11
CA LEU A 226 -1.82 -3.08 -4.44
C LEU A 226 -1.47 -4.22 -5.41
N THR A 227 -2.18 -4.30 -6.55
CA THR A 227 -1.87 -5.27 -7.62
C THR A 227 -0.44 -5.09 -8.12
N HIS A 228 0.00 -3.84 -8.30
CA HIS A 228 1.36 -3.55 -8.74
C HIS A 228 2.39 -4.04 -7.73
N HIS A 229 2.16 -3.85 -6.43
CA HIS A 229 3.08 -4.35 -5.41
C HIS A 229 3.21 -5.86 -5.45
N PHE A 230 2.10 -6.60 -5.61
CA PHE A 230 2.16 -8.05 -5.73
C PHE A 230 2.91 -8.51 -6.98
N VAL A 231 2.67 -7.88 -8.13
CA VAL A 231 3.38 -8.19 -9.39
C VAL A 231 4.88 -7.88 -9.26
N THR A 232 5.24 -6.71 -8.71
CA THR A 232 6.64 -6.30 -8.52
C THR A 232 7.37 -7.23 -7.54
N ILE A 233 6.74 -7.59 -6.41
CA ILE A 233 7.29 -8.56 -5.45
C ILE A 233 7.50 -9.93 -6.12
N ALA A 234 6.52 -10.39 -6.92
CA ALA A 234 6.65 -11.65 -7.65
C ALA A 234 7.80 -11.62 -8.67
N LEU A 235 7.98 -10.50 -9.39
CA LEU A 235 9.08 -10.31 -10.34
C LEU A 235 10.45 -10.28 -9.65
N ILE A 236 10.58 -9.59 -8.51
CA ILE A 236 11.82 -9.57 -7.73
C ILE A 236 12.14 -10.97 -7.20
N CYS A 237 11.14 -11.65 -6.62
CA CYS A 237 11.26 -13.02 -6.12
C CYS A 237 11.70 -13.99 -7.22
N ALA A 238 11.05 -13.95 -8.40
CA ALA A 238 11.41 -14.78 -9.54
C ALA A 238 12.81 -14.45 -10.06
N SER A 239 13.17 -13.16 -10.14
CA SER A 239 14.52 -12.72 -10.57
C SER A 239 15.61 -13.24 -9.62
N TYR A 240 15.33 -13.31 -8.32
CA TYR A 240 16.26 -13.84 -7.34
C TYR A 240 16.35 -15.38 -7.40
N ALA A 241 15.21 -16.07 -7.41
CA ALA A 241 15.14 -17.53 -7.40
C ALA A 241 15.69 -18.17 -8.70
N TYR A 242 15.38 -17.58 -9.86
CA TYR A 242 15.87 -18.05 -11.16
C TYR A 242 17.24 -17.49 -11.52
N HIS A 243 17.95 -16.81 -10.62
CA HIS A 243 19.27 -16.23 -10.87
C HIS A 243 19.32 -15.21 -12.04
N GLN A 244 18.23 -14.46 -12.24
CA GLN A 244 18.06 -13.41 -13.25
C GLN A 244 18.18 -12.00 -12.61
N THR A 245 19.16 -11.81 -11.73
CA THR A 245 19.30 -10.57 -10.94
C THR A 245 19.76 -9.36 -11.76
N ARG A 246 20.44 -9.57 -12.90
CA ARG A 246 20.88 -8.49 -13.80
C ARG A 246 19.71 -7.71 -14.38
N VAL A 247 18.72 -8.42 -14.96
CA VAL A 247 17.48 -7.78 -15.42
C VAL A 247 16.65 -7.22 -14.26
N GLY A 248 16.65 -7.91 -13.11
CA GLY A 248 16.00 -7.40 -11.90
C GLY A 248 16.54 -6.02 -11.47
N ASN A 249 17.87 -5.86 -11.45
CA ASN A 249 18.53 -4.59 -11.15
C ASN A 249 18.17 -3.50 -12.17
N LEU A 250 18.22 -3.81 -13.47
CA LEU A 250 17.86 -2.86 -14.53
C LEU A 250 16.40 -2.39 -14.39
N ILE A 251 15.46 -3.31 -14.15
CA ILE A 251 14.04 -2.97 -13.97
C ILE A 251 13.86 -2.04 -12.77
N LEU A 252 14.46 -2.37 -11.61
CA LEU A 252 14.38 -1.52 -10.41
C LEU A 252 14.94 -0.12 -10.66
N VAL A 253 16.08 -0.02 -11.34
CA VAL A 253 16.70 1.26 -11.70
C VAL A 253 15.81 2.12 -12.61
N ILE A 254 15.21 1.51 -13.63
CA ILE A 254 14.30 2.19 -14.55
C ILE A 254 13.04 2.62 -13.81
N MET A 255 12.53 1.77 -12.92
CA MET A 255 11.31 2.04 -12.16
C MET A 255 11.52 3.18 -11.16
N ASP A 256 12.49 3.06 -10.27
CA ASP A 256 12.57 3.89 -9.07
C ASP A 256 12.95 5.37 -9.33
N VAL A 257 13.45 5.73 -10.51
CA VAL A 257 13.90 7.11 -10.80
C VAL A 257 12.77 8.15 -10.68
N VAL A 258 11.55 7.78 -11.06
CA VAL A 258 10.40 8.71 -10.98
C VAL A 258 9.97 8.92 -9.53
N ASP A 259 10.30 7.98 -8.64
CA ASP A 259 10.00 8.05 -7.22
C ASP A 259 11.00 8.93 -6.43
N LEU A 260 12.01 9.48 -7.11
CA LEU A 260 12.76 10.64 -6.62
C LEU A 260 12.06 11.95 -6.98
N ILE A 261 11.62 12.08 -8.23
CA ILE A 261 11.14 13.34 -8.80
C ILE A 261 9.73 13.65 -8.29
N PHE A 262 8.86 12.64 -8.24
CA PHE A 262 7.46 12.83 -7.89
C PHE A 262 7.25 13.27 -6.43
N PRO A 263 7.84 12.58 -5.42
CA PRO A 263 7.72 13.04 -4.03
C PRO A 263 8.38 14.39 -3.79
N LEU A 264 9.50 14.69 -4.48
CA LEU A 264 10.14 16.00 -4.42
C LEU A 264 9.19 17.12 -4.91
N ALA A 265 8.51 16.90 -6.04
CA ALA A 265 7.52 17.85 -6.57
C ALA A 265 6.38 18.09 -5.57
N LYS A 266 5.87 17.03 -4.94
CA LYS A 266 4.83 17.10 -3.91
C LYS A 266 5.28 17.86 -2.66
N CYS A 267 6.48 17.58 -2.16
CA CYS A 267 7.05 18.30 -1.01
C CYS A 267 7.11 19.82 -1.27
N PHE A 268 7.61 20.24 -2.43
CA PHE A 268 7.61 21.68 -2.79
C PHE A 268 6.21 22.25 -2.96
N LYS A 269 5.26 21.47 -3.49
CA LYS A 269 3.86 21.89 -3.61
C LYS A 269 3.21 22.11 -2.25
N TYR A 270 3.42 21.22 -1.28
CA TYR A 270 2.92 21.37 0.09
C TYR A 270 3.53 22.57 0.83
N LEU A 271 4.76 22.95 0.49
CA LEU A 271 5.42 24.14 1.00
C LEU A 271 4.93 25.45 0.34
N GLY A 272 3.93 25.38 -0.56
CA GLY A 272 3.34 26.55 -1.22
C GLY A 272 4.14 27.10 -2.39
N TYR A 273 5.19 26.43 -2.85
CA TYR A 273 5.88 26.82 -4.09
C TYR A 273 5.02 26.50 -5.31
N THR A 274 5.04 27.38 -6.32
CA THR A 274 4.28 27.20 -7.56
C THR A 274 5.17 26.83 -8.74
N THR A 275 6.26 27.58 -8.96
CA THR A 275 7.15 27.36 -10.12
C THR A 275 7.97 26.06 -10.04
N ILE A 276 8.51 25.73 -8.86
CA ILE A 276 9.37 24.55 -8.70
C ILE A 276 8.59 23.25 -8.94
N PRO A 277 7.39 23.03 -8.34
CA PRO A 277 6.58 21.86 -8.65
C PRO A 277 6.20 21.73 -10.12
N ASP A 278 5.92 22.83 -10.83
CA ASP A 278 5.57 22.78 -12.26
C ASP A 278 6.76 22.33 -13.13
N ILE A 279 7.97 22.83 -12.82
CA ILE A 279 9.20 22.37 -13.46
C ILE A 279 9.43 20.89 -13.17
N LEU A 280 9.33 20.48 -11.90
CA LEU A 280 9.52 19.09 -11.50
C LEU A 280 8.45 18.16 -12.09
N PHE A 281 7.22 18.63 -12.25
CA PHE A 281 6.15 17.89 -12.91
C PHE A 281 6.45 17.67 -14.40
N THR A 282 7.00 18.68 -15.08
CA THR A 282 7.44 18.55 -16.48
C THR A 282 8.60 17.57 -16.63
N VAL A 283 9.58 17.64 -15.72
CA VAL A 283 10.70 16.67 -15.66
C VAL A 283 10.16 15.27 -15.37
N PHE A 284 9.23 15.13 -14.43
CA PHE A 284 8.57 13.87 -14.10
C PHE A 284 7.89 13.24 -15.32
N ILE A 285 7.09 13.99 -16.08
CA ILE A 285 6.44 13.47 -17.30
C ILE A 285 7.49 12.96 -18.29
N THR A 286 8.54 13.74 -18.51
CA THR A 286 9.60 13.40 -19.48
C THR A 286 10.31 12.11 -19.08
N VAL A 287 10.76 12.03 -17.82
CA VAL A 287 11.45 10.85 -17.28
C VAL A 287 10.52 9.63 -17.23
N TRP A 288 9.25 9.81 -16.86
CA TRP A 288 8.23 8.76 -16.88
C TRP A 288 8.09 8.17 -18.28
N LEU A 289 7.86 8.98 -19.32
CA LEU A 289 7.67 8.46 -20.67
C LEU A 289 8.90 7.70 -21.19
N ILE A 290 10.09 8.24 -20.96
CA ILE A 290 11.36 7.61 -21.38
C ILE A 290 11.57 6.28 -20.65
N THR A 291 11.48 6.27 -19.33
CA THR A 291 11.74 5.04 -18.56
C THR A 291 10.67 3.97 -18.79
N ARG A 292 9.40 4.36 -18.85
CA ARG A 292 8.25 3.42 -18.89
C ARG A 292 7.87 2.95 -20.29
N HIS A 293 8.12 3.74 -21.32
CA HIS A 293 7.70 3.38 -22.69
C HIS A 293 8.86 3.22 -23.66
N VAL A 294 10.08 3.67 -23.31
CA VAL A 294 11.26 3.37 -24.11
C VAL A 294 12.05 2.25 -23.44
N PHE A 295 12.69 2.53 -22.30
CA PHE A 295 13.59 1.55 -21.68
C PHE A 295 12.88 0.29 -21.20
N PHE A 296 11.72 0.40 -20.57
CA PHE A 296 10.99 -0.79 -20.12
C PHE A 296 10.51 -1.68 -21.28
N LEU A 297 10.05 -1.08 -22.39
CA LEU A 297 9.69 -1.85 -23.59
C LEU A 297 10.91 -2.47 -24.27
N MET A 298 12.07 -1.78 -24.25
CA MET A 298 13.34 -2.38 -24.68
C MET A 298 13.70 -3.59 -23.82
N THR A 299 13.50 -3.53 -22.50
CA THR A 299 13.71 -4.69 -21.61
C THR A 299 12.74 -5.83 -21.94
N CYS A 300 11.46 -5.54 -22.17
CA CYS A 300 10.48 -6.56 -22.59
C CYS A 300 10.87 -7.19 -23.94
N TRP A 301 11.33 -6.38 -24.90
CA TRP A 301 11.83 -6.86 -26.17
C TRP A 301 13.05 -7.76 -26.01
N SER A 302 13.98 -7.40 -25.13
CA SER A 302 15.17 -8.20 -24.85
C SER A 302 14.82 -9.55 -24.21
N VAL A 303 13.85 -9.58 -23.28
CA VAL A 303 13.29 -10.84 -22.75
C VAL A 303 12.70 -11.71 -23.86
N TYR A 304 12.01 -11.12 -24.84
CA TYR A 304 11.39 -11.86 -25.93
C TYR A 304 12.40 -12.34 -26.99
N SER A 305 13.44 -11.56 -27.28
CA SER A 305 14.32 -11.76 -28.44
C SER A 305 15.74 -12.21 -28.10
N ASP A 306 16.38 -11.62 -27.09
CA ASP A 306 17.78 -11.90 -26.75
C ASP A 306 17.88 -13.12 -25.84
N LEU A 307 16.99 -13.22 -24.86
CA LEU A 307 16.95 -14.32 -23.90
C LEU A 307 16.91 -15.72 -24.57
N PRO A 308 15.99 -16.03 -25.52
CA PRO A 308 15.99 -17.35 -26.18
C PRO A 308 17.15 -17.56 -27.17
N ARG A 309 17.81 -16.48 -27.63
CA ARG A 309 19.04 -16.59 -28.45
C ARG A 309 20.25 -16.95 -27.59
N LEU A 310 20.32 -16.43 -26.37
CA LEU A 310 21.49 -16.51 -25.50
C LEU A 310 21.42 -17.66 -24.50
N ILE A 311 20.21 -18.01 -24.04
CA ILE A 311 19.99 -19.11 -23.11
C ILE A 311 19.31 -20.25 -23.87
N THR A 312 20.04 -21.35 -24.09
CA THR A 312 19.46 -22.58 -24.62
C THR A 312 18.57 -23.24 -23.58
N SER A 313 17.42 -23.77 -24.01
CA SER A 313 16.50 -24.51 -23.15
C SER A 313 17.19 -25.72 -22.50
N ALA A 314 17.55 -25.59 -21.23
CA ALA A 314 18.30 -26.56 -20.46
C ALA A 314 18.07 -26.35 -18.95
N CYS A 315 18.37 -27.39 -18.18
CA CYS A 315 18.35 -27.34 -16.73
C CYS A 315 19.75 -27.50 -16.14
N TYR A 316 19.98 -26.90 -14.97
CA TYR A 316 21.23 -27.02 -14.22
C TYR A 316 20.94 -27.27 -12.75
N SER A 317 21.80 -28.01 -12.06
CA SER A 317 21.67 -28.32 -10.62
C SER A 317 23.02 -28.17 -9.92
N GLY A 318 23.02 -27.91 -8.62
CA GLY A 318 24.24 -27.82 -7.81
C GLY A 318 24.68 -26.39 -7.50
N THR A 319 25.77 -26.31 -6.73
CA THR A 319 26.40 -25.06 -6.28
C THR A 319 27.23 -24.44 -7.40
N ALA A 320 27.75 -23.21 -7.19
CA ALA A 320 28.64 -22.56 -8.14
C ALA A 320 29.91 -23.38 -8.43
N ASP A 321 30.47 -24.07 -7.43
CA ASP A 321 31.69 -24.86 -7.55
C ASP A 321 31.47 -26.22 -8.24
N ASN A 322 30.23 -26.72 -8.28
CA ASN A 322 29.89 -28.04 -8.82
C ASN A 322 28.57 -27.99 -9.60
N LEU A 323 28.51 -27.12 -10.60
CA LEU A 323 27.33 -26.96 -11.45
C LEU A 323 27.23 -28.14 -12.42
N GLN A 324 26.12 -28.88 -12.35
CA GLN A 324 25.79 -29.99 -13.23
C GLN A 324 24.78 -29.52 -14.28
N GLY A 325 25.08 -29.79 -15.55
CA GLY A 325 24.19 -29.52 -16.67
C GLY A 325 24.96 -29.42 -17.99
N PRO A 326 24.26 -29.33 -19.13
CA PRO A 326 22.82 -29.25 -19.26
C PRO A 326 22.10 -30.57 -18.95
N LEU A 327 21.03 -30.51 -18.17
CA LEU A 327 20.11 -31.61 -17.86
C LEU A 327 18.82 -31.44 -18.68
N ALA A 328 18.12 -32.55 -18.95
CA ALA A 328 16.81 -32.53 -19.59
C ALA A 328 15.76 -31.91 -18.65
N VAL A 329 14.76 -31.23 -19.22
CA VAL A 329 13.64 -30.66 -18.46
C VAL A 329 12.78 -31.79 -17.90
N PRO A 330 12.56 -31.87 -16.58
CA PRO A 330 11.66 -32.85 -15.99
C PRO A 330 10.21 -32.62 -16.46
N ASP A 331 9.45 -33.70 -16.70
CA ASP A 331 8.05 -33.62 -17.14
C ASP A 331 7.06 -33.20 -16.03
N ASP A 332 7.52 -33.09 -14.79
CA ASP A 332 6.73 -32.74 -13.60
C ASP A 332 6.62 -31.20 -13.41
N TRP A 333 5.64 -30.67 -12.66
CA TRP A 333 5.52 -29.23 -12.41
C TRP A 333 6.30 -28.71 -11.19
N SER A 334 6.76 -29.61 -10.31
CA SER A 334 7.49 -29.26 -9.09
C SER A 334 8.83 -28.59 -9.36
N HIS A 335 9.50 -28.90 -10.48
CA HIS A 335 10.77 -28.26 -10.86
C HIS A 335 10.64 -26.74 -11.07
N LEU A 336 9.45 -26.21 -11.38
CA LEU A 336 9.22 -24.76 -11.48
C LEU A 336 9.28 -24.05 -10.13
N PHE A 337 8.93 -24.77 -9.06
CA PHE A 337 8.95 -24.26 -7.69
C PHE A 337 10.22 -24.64 -6.93
N GLU A 338 11.03 -25.53 -7.49
CA GLU A 338 12.28 -25.99 -6.89
C GLU A 338 13.27 -24.85 -6.63
N PRO A 339 13.51 -23.88 -7.55
CA PRO A 339 14.40 -22.75 -7.25
C PRO A 339 13.98 -21.91 -6.04
N PHE A 340 12.69 -21.91 -5.71
CA PHE A 340 12.16 -21.24 -4.50
C PHE A 340 12.27 -22.10 -3.24
N ARG A 341 12.36 -23.44 -3.38
CA ARG A 341 12.42 -24.39 -2.26
C ARG A 341 13.83 -24.88 -1.96
N ASP A 342 14.67 -25.08 -2.96
CA ASP A 342 16.06 -25.46 -2.85
C ASP A 342 16.91 -24.61 -3.79
N PRO A 343 17.70 -23.66 -3.27
CA PRO A 343 18.57 -22.80 -4.08
C PRO A 343 19.67 -23.57 -4.84
N THR A 344 20.02 -24.77 -4.37
CA THR A 344 20.98 -25.67 -5.05
C THR A 344 20.28 -26.71 -5.93
N GLY A 345 18.95 -26.73 -5.90
CA GLY A 345 18.11 -27.60 -6.71
C GLY A 345 18.18 -27.27 -8.19
N ILE A 346 17.38 -28.00 -8.96
CA ILE A 346 17.33 -27.81 -10.41
C ILE A 346 16.75 -26.43 -10.75
N VAL A 347 17.44 -25.70 -11.62
CA VAL A 347 16.92 -24.48 -12.25
C VAL A 347 16.87 -24.72 -13.75
N CYS A 348 15.69 -24.54 -14.31
CA CYS A 348 15.43 -24.79 -15.71
C CYS A 348 15.12 -23.48 -16.42
N PHE A 349 15.51 -23.42 -17.69
CA PHE A 349 15.06 -22.39 -18.60
C PHE A 349 14.36 -23.04 -19.79
N ASN A 350 13.18 -22.52 -20.14
CA ASN A 350 12.41 -22.90 -21.31
C ASN A 350 11.52 -21.74 -21.75
N ASP A 351 10.91 -21.88 -22.92
CA ASP A 351 10.04 -20.85 -23.50
C ASP A 351 8.85 -20.50 -22.60
N ASN A 352 8.32 -21.47 -21.84
CA ASN A 352 7.20 -21.23 -20.93
C ASN A 352 7.58 -20.33 -19.74
N ILE A 353 8.77 -20.53 -19.16
CA ILE A 353 9.30 -19.70 -18.06
C ILE A 353 9.59 -18.29 -18.56
N MET A 354 10.20 -18.17 -19.74
CA MET A 354 10.37 -16.87 -20.41
C MET A 354 9.03 -16.17 -20.60
N LEU A 355 8.04 -16.85 -21.20
CA LEU A 355 6.72 -16.27 -21.47
C LEU A 355 6.01 -15.87 -20.18
N GLY A 356 6.15 -16.66 -19.10
CA GLY A 356 5.62 -16.32 -17.78
C GLY A 356 6.24 -15.04 -17.23
N PHE A 357 7.57 -14.92 -17.29
CA PHE A 357 8.27 -13.70 -16.86
C PHE A 357 7.87 -12.49 -17.71
N LEU A 358 7.82 -12.65 -19.04
CA LEU A 358 7.39 -11.61 -19.97
C LEU A 358 5.94 -11.17 -19.72
N TYR A 359 5.04 -12.11 -19.45
CA TYR A 359 3.64 -11.81 -19.16
C TYR A 359 3.50 -10.95 -17.88
N CYS A 360 4.26 -11.25 -16.83
CA CYS A 360 4.31 -10.40 -15.63
C CYS A 360 4.81 -8.98 -15.94
N LEU A 361 5.83 -8.83 -16.80
CA LEU A 361 6.30 -7.52 -17.26
C LEU A 361 5.24 -6.79 -18.10
N LEU A 362 4.51 -7.50 -18.96
CA LEU A 362 3.46 -6.90 -19.78
C LEU A 362 2.23 -6.49 -18.96
N ILE A 363 1.88 -7.24 -17.90
CA ILE A 363 0.88 -6.79 -16.92
C ILE A 363 1.34 -5.45 -16.33
N LEU A 364 2.59 -5.38 -15.89
CA LEU A 364 3.14 -4.14 -15.35
C LEU A 364 3.09 -3.01 -16.39
N GLN A 365 3.37 -3.30 -17.67
CA GLN A 365 3.24 -2.34 -18.76
C GLN A 365 1.82 -1.81 -18.91
N VAL A 366 0.81 -2.68 -18.85
CA VAL A 366 -0.60 -2.27 -18.94
C VAL A 366 -0.95 -1.31 -17.81
N MET A 367 -0.49 -1.59 -16.58
CA MET A 367 -0.71 -0.69 -15.44
C MET A 367 -0.04 0.67 -15.65
N MET A 368 1.19 0.67 -16.20
CA MET A 368 1.91 1.90 -16.51
C MET A 368 1.24 2.70 -17.62
N LEU A 369 0.59 2.07 -18.59
CA LEU A 369 -0.25 2.76 -19.59
C LEU A 369 -1.48 3.42 -18.95
N ILE A 370 -2.12 2.77 -17.98
CA ILE A 370 -3.25 3.35 -17.22
C ILE A 370 -2.80 4.61 -16.48
N TRP A 371 -1.70 4.55 -15.74
CA TRP A 371 -1.15 5.73 -15.05
C TRP A 371 -0.67 6.81 -16.02
N SER A 372 -0.11 6.43 -17.17
CA SER A 372 0.26 7.38 -18.21
C SER A 372 -0.94 8.15 -18.75
N ALA A 373 -2.09 7.49 -18.90
CA ALA A 373 -3.33 8.17 -19.26
C ALA A 373 -3.76 9.19 -18.18
N PHE A 374 -3.56 8.89 -16.90
CA PHE A 374 -3.80 9.87 -15.82
C PHE A 374 -2.82 11.04 -15.88
N ILE A 375 -1.54 10.79 -16.11
CA ILE A 375 -0.52 11.83 -16.23
C ILE A 375 -0.83 12.75 -17.41
N VAL A 376 -1.20 12.20 -18.57
CA VAL A 376 -1.61 13.00 -19.75
C VAL A 376 -2.86 13.82 -19.46
N ARG A 377 -3.84 13.28 -18.73
CA ARG A 377 -5.03 14.05 -18.31
C ARG A 377 -4.65 15.25 -17.42
N VAL A 378 -3.74 15.05 -16.46
CA VAL A 378 -3.23 16.15 -15.61
C VAL A 378 -2.45 17.16 -16.45
N ALA A 379 -1.59 16.71 -17.37
CA ALA A 379 -0.83 17.59 -18.24
C ALA A 379 -1.74 18.45 -19.14
N MET A 380 -2.79 17.88 -19.73
CA MET A 380 -3.78 18.63 -20.51
C MET A 380 -4.51 19.67 -19.65
N ARG A 381 -4.86 19.33 -18.41
CA ARG A 381 -5.46 20.26 -17.44
C ARG A 381 -4.51 21.43 -17.13
N VAL A 382 -3.22 21.15 -16.96
CA VAL A 382 -2.19 22.19 -16.75
C VAL A 382 -2.07 23.12 -17.95
N LEU A 383 -2.07 22.57 -19.17
CA LEU A 383 -2.04 23.37 -20.40
C LEU A 383 -3.30 24.24 -20.59
N GLN A 384 -4.41 23.86 -19.98
CA GLN A 384 -5.64 24.66 -19.95
C GLN A 384 -5.61 25.78 -18.90
N GLY A 385 -4.52 25.93 -18.14
CA GLY A 385 -4.33 26.99 -17.15
C GLY A 385 -4.73 26.61 -15.71
N HIS A 386 -5.03 25.33 -15.45
CA HIS A 386 -5.30 24.84 -14.10
C HIS A 386 -4.00 24.35 -13.42
N SER A 387 -4.01 24.23 -12.09
CA SER A 387 -2.86 23.69 -11.35
C SER A 387 -2.65 22.19 -11.61
N ALA A 388 -1.40 21.72 -11.50
CA ALA A 388 -1.01 20.32 -11.59
C ALA A 388 -1.50 19.53 -10.35
N GLU A 389 -2.80 19.32 -10.26
CA GLU A 389 -3.44 18.56 -9.18
C GLU A 389 -3.49 17.07 -9.48
N ASP A 390 -3.21 16.27 -8.45
CA ASP A 390 -3.22 14.82 -8.54
C ASP A 390 -4.65 14.32 -8.42
N ILE A 391 -5.21 13.86 -9.53
CA ILE A 391 -6.61 13.41 -9.64
C ILE A 391 -6.93 12.13 -8.85
N ARG A 392 -5.92 11.47 -8.29
CA ARG A 392 -6.06 10.19 -7.58
C ARG A 392 -6.30 10.37 -6.08
N SER A 393 -5.80 11.46 -5.51
CA SER A 393 -6.15 11.88 -4.16
C SER A 393 -7.58 12.41 -4.18
N ASP A 394 -8.44 11.90 -3.30
CA ASP A 394 -9.70 12.58 -3.00
C ASP A 394 -9.42 14.00 -2.50
N ASP A 395 -10.30 14.90 -2.90
CA ASP A 395 -10.15 16.35 -2.95
C ASP A 395 -9.44 16.97 -1.73
N ASP A 396 -8.60 17.97 -2.03
CA ASP A 396 -7.79 18.76 -1.09
C ASP A 396 -8.39 20.17 -0.88
N GLY A 397 -9.69 20.37 -1.16
CA GLY A 397 -10.41 21.62 -0.93
C GLY A 397 -11.87 21.44 -0.49
N GLY A 398 -12.16 21.81 0.77
CA GLY A 398 -13.51 21.82 1.39
C GLY A 398 -13.75 20.56 2.23
N GLU A 399 -13.95 20.59 3.54
CA GLU A 399 -14.62 21.58 4.39
C GLU A 399 -13.75 21.91 5.61
N ASP A 400 -13.68 23.20 5.97
CA ASP A 400 -13.27 23.62 7.30
C ASP A 400 -14.32 23.11 8.29
N VAL A 401 -14.12 21.90 8.82
CA VAL A 401 -14.78 21.50 10.05
C VAL A 401 -14.08 22.27 11.15
N GLU A 402 -14.79 23.24 11.72
CA GLU A 402 -14.37 23.98 12.91
C GLU A 402 -13.78 23.00 13.94
N GLU A 403 -12.60 23.34 14.46
CA GLU A 403 -11.95 22.63 15.55
C GLU A 403 -12.81 22.72 16.82
N ASP A 404 -13.82 21.87 16.92
CA ASP A 404 -14.41 21.47 18.19
C ASP A 404 -13.94 20.05 18.51
N GLU A 405 -13.23 19.93 19.63
CA GLU A 405 -12.63 18.72 20.20
C GLU A 405 -13.48 17.45 20.00
N LEU A 406 -13.09 16.56 19.08
CA LEU A 406 -13.50 15.15 19.12
C LEU A 406 -12.37 14.21 18.66
N GLU A 407 -12.27 13.14 19.43
CA GLU A 407 -11.25 12.10 19.46
C GLU A 407 -10.93 11.41 18.12
N PHE A 408 -9.65 11.07 17.96
CA PHE A 408 -9.07 9.99 17.15
C PHE A 408 -10.05 9.14 16.32
N GLU A 409 -10.33 9.55 15.09
CA GLU A 409 -10.81 8.64 14.05
C GLU A 409 -9.65 7.79 13.56
N ALA A 410 -9.54 6.58 14.12
CA ALA A 410 -8.84 5.48 13.50
C ALA A 410 -9.59 5.08 12.22
N GLY A 411 -8.85 4.94 11.12
CA GLY A 411 -9.39 4.70 9.79
C GLY A 411 -10.41 3.58 9.72
N HIS A 412 -11.53 3.86 9.04
CA HIS A 412 -12.46 2.82 8.62
C HIS A 412 -12.30 2.62 7.10
N PRO A 413 -12.12 1.40 6.60
CA PRO A 413 -12.31 1.11 5.18
C PRO A 413 -13.80 1.25 4.88
N LEU A 414 -14.17 2.21 4.02
CA LEU A 414 -15.49 2.22 3.40
C LEU A 414 -15.52 1.11 2.32
N GLU A 415 -16.08 -0.04 2.67
CA GLU A 415 -16.63 -0.96 1.67
C GLU A 415 -17.92 -0.33 1.14
N GLU A 416 -17.82 0.37 0.00
CA GLU A 416 -18.96 0.55 -0.88
C GLU A 416 -19.02 -0.68 -1.77
N GLU A 417 -19.75 -1.71 -1.33
CA GLU A 417 -20.11 -2.82 -2.20
C GLU A 417 -21.05 -2.29 -3.29
N VAL A 418 -20.51 -2.20 -4.52
CA VAL A 418 -21.30 -1.95 -5.72
C VAL A 418 -22.23 -3.14 -5.90
N GLY A 419 -23.53 -2.89 -5.73
CA GLY A 419 -24.57 -3.89 -5.80
C GLY A 419 -24.57 -4.67 -7.12
N VAL A 420 -24.62 -5.99 -7.01
CA VAL A 420 -25.13 -6.85 -8.07
C VAL A 420 -26.47 -7.41 -7.58
N GLU A 421 -27.55 -6.76 -8.01
CA GLU A 421 -28.86 -7.40 -7.99
C GLU A 421 -28.84 -8.59 -8.95
N ALA A 422 -29.19 -9.77 -8.42
CA ALA A 422 -30.09 -10.76 -9.00
C ALA A 422 -29.62 -12.21 -8.77
N ILE A 423 -29.76 -12.71 -7.53
CA ILE A 423 -30.10 -14.12 -7.35
C ILE A 423 -31.20 -14.21 -6.28
N ASN A 424 -32.41 -14.37 -6.79
CA ASN A 424 -33.62 -14.65 -6.05
C ASN A 424 -33.56 -16.07 -5.48
N LEU A 425 -33.51 -16.22 -4.16
CA LEU A 425 -33.90 -17.45 -3.47
C LEU A 425 -34.90 -17.13 -2.37
N LYS A 426 -36.13 -16.90 -2.81
CA LYS A 426 -37.33 -17.08 -1.99
C LYS A 426 -37.40 -18.54 -1.54
N GLY A 427 -37.19 -18.80 -0.25
CA GLY A 427 -37.42 -20.13 0.29
C GLY A 427 -36.79 -20.36 1.64
N TRP A 428 -37.43 -19.86 2.71
CA TRP A 428 -37.83 -20.66 3.89
C TRP A 428 -38.20 -19.73 5.05
N GLU A 429 -39.38 -19.12 4.97
CA GLU A 429 -40.13 -18.78 6.19
C GLU A 429 -41.07 -19.94 6.53
N ARG A 430 -40.79 -20.61 7.64
CA ARG A 430 -41.75 -21.22 8.59
C ARG A 430 -41.05 -22.25 9.47
N ARG A 431 -40.88 -21.93 10.76
CA ARG A 431 -41.64 -22.57 11.85
C ARG A 431 -41.22 -22.08 13.26
N ASN A 432 -42.25 -21.60 13.97
CA ASN A 432 -42.61 -21.83 15.37
C ASN A 432 -41.64 -21.53 16.52
N SER A 433 -42.01 -20.48 17.29
CA SER A 433 -42.37 -20.54 18.71
C SER A 433 -42.12 -21.87 19.46
N VAL A 434 -41.39 -21.82 20.58
CA VAL A 434 -41.86 -22.21 21.93
C VAL A 434 -40.72 -22.10 22.97
N LYS A 435 -41.12 -21.63 24.16
CA LYS A 435 -40.37 -21.39 25.41
C LYS A 435 -39.56 -22.60 25.93
N ARG A 436 -38.44 -22.33 26.61
CA ARG A 436 -38.09 -23.04 27.86
C ARG A 436 -37.19 -22.22 28.79
N ALA A 437 -37.56 -22.24 30.05
CA ALA A 437 -36.88 -21.67 31.19
C ALA A 437 -35.76 -22.59 31.70
N GLY A 438 -34.71 -22.00 32.27
CA GLY A 438 -33.66 -22.65 33.06
C GLY A 438 -33.10 -21.64 34.06
N SER A 439 -33.13 -22.00 35.34
CA SER A 439 -32.97 -21.15 36.53
C SER A 439 -31.59 -21.28 37.18
N SER A 440 -31.28 -20.28 38.02
CA SER A 440 -30.32 -20.24 39.14
C SER A 440 -28.86 -19.88 38.79
N SER A 441 -28.11 -19.08 39.54
CA SER A 441 -28.26 -18.54 40.91
C SER A 441 -27.68 -17.13 41.00
N GLY A 442 -28.29 -16.27 41.81
CA GLY A 442 -27.81 -14.91 42.07
C GLY A 442 -26.76 -14.83 43.18
N ILE A 443 -25.94 -13.77 43.11
CA ILE A 443 -25.39 -13.05 44.26
C ILE A 443 -25.51 -11.56 43.92
N THR A 444 -26.20 -10.82 44.77
CA THR A 444 -26.37 -9.36 44.72
C THR A 444 -25.91 -8.78 46.05
N LEU A 445 -24.98 -7.83 46.01
CA LEU A 445 -24.59 -6.92 47.10
C LEU A 445 -24.25 -5.54 46.47
N PRO A 446 -24.33 -4.43 47.23
CA PRO A 446 -25.19 -3.31 46.86
C PRO A 446 -24.49 -2.02 46.36
N ARG A 447 -25.38 -1.17 45.83
CA ARG A 447 -25.31 0.16 45.21
C ARG A 447 -24.54 1.28 45.96
N HIS A 448 -24.15 2.29 45.17
CA HIS A 448 -23.49 3.59 45.43
C HIS A 448 -21.97 3.56 45.18
N SER A 449 -21.39 4.39 44.29
CA SER A 449 -21.39 5.85 44.37
C SER A 449 -21.22 6.55 43.00
N ASP A 450 -21.87 7.71 42.85
CA ASP A 450 -21.75 8.64 41.73
C ASP A 450 -20.35 9.30 41.68
N PRO A 451 -19.72 9.44 40.50
CA PRO A 451 -18.40 10.09 40.35
C PRO A 451 -18.34 11.60 40.59
N LYS A 452 -19.45 12.25 41.00
CA LYS A 452 -19.53 13.72 41.14
C LYS A 452 -19.21 14.25 42.54
N GLU A 453 -18.80 13.40 43.49
CA GLU A 453 -18.51 13.81 44.87
C GLU A 453 -17.01 13.89 45.22
N LEU A 454 -16.10 13.60 44.27
CA LEU A 454 -14.65 13.60 44.50
C LEU A 454 -13.90 14.87 44.08
N LEU A 455 -14.59 15.88 43.54
CA LEU A 455 -13.98 17.15 43.10
C LEU A 455 -14.25 18.35 44.02
N ASN A 456 -14.88 18.15 45.19
CA ASN A 456 -15.13 19.22 46.16
C ASN A 456 -14.34 19.08 47.48
N ARG A 457 -13.19 18.40 47.45
CA ARG A 457 -12.36 18.18 48.65
C ARG A 457 -10.87 18.52 48.52
N ILE A 458 -10.50 19.39 47.58
CA ILE A 458 -9.18 20.02 47.59
C ILE A 458 -9.37 21.52 47.82
N GLY A 459 -9.58 21.85 49.09
CA GLY A 459 -9.44 23.21 49.58
C GLY A 459 -7.96 23.58 49.66
N CYS A 460 -7.61 24.73 49.10
CA CYS A 460 -6.55 25.57 49.60
C CYS A 460 -7.10 27.00 49.66
N GLU A 461 -7.68 27.33 50.82
CA GLU A 461 -7.81 28.70 51.29
C GLU A 461 -6.42 29.25 51.60
N LYS A 462 -6.13 30.45 51.10
CA LYS A 462 -5.44 31.49 51.89
C LYS A 462 -5.72 32.86 51.28
N GLN A 463 -6.63 33.58 51.93
CA GLN A 463 -6.59 35.04 52.02
C GLN A 463 -5.37 35.45 52.86
N ILE A 464 -4.64 36.46 52.40
CA ILE A 464 -3.91 37.40 53.26
C ILE A 464 -4.12 38.79 52.64
N ASP A 465 -4.76 39.65 53.42
CA ASP A 465 -4.87 41.13 53.46
C ASP A 465 -4.72 41.98 52.19
#